data_AF-A0A1I4BYK0-F1
#
_entry.id   AF-A0A1I4BYK0-F1
#
_cell.length_a   1.000
_cell.length_b   1.000
_cell.length_c   1.000
_cell.angle_alpha   90.00
_cell.angle_beta   90.00
_cell.angle_gamma   90.00
#
_symmetry.space_group_name_H-M   'P 1'
#
loop_
_entity.id
_entity.type
_entity.pdbx_description
1 polymer ?
#
loop_
_entity_poly.entity_id
_entity_poly.type
_entity_poly.pdbx_seq_one_letter_code
_entity_poly.pdbx_strand_id
1 'polypeptide(L)'
;MLSSLFSNFSPTAGEKRLYAAALAVSLAGGVVSFTIVSQMGHDQAMLRRLSGADYWFVIAGVLGSLCALFAGRDWLGHGGPLGVLKLVAGILAITFMGTIIGGTLALPFYGTMFGPMMFCFTVAAHPVLALIWVNALVVAHLLMTDWRRERDSIFAPLNRSVTVVTARQPQAGARQNWLNPKRDREKRRA
;
A
#
# COMPACT_ATOMS: atom_id res chain seq x y z
N MET A 1 10.16 29.82 2.34
CA MET A 1 8.87 29.75 1.63
C MET A 1 8.59 28.36 1.01
N LEU A 2 9.60 27.62 0.55
CA LEU A 2 9.44 26.20 0.17
C LEU A 2 9.39 25.23 1.38
N SER A 3 9.95 25.61 2.53
CA SER A 3 9.95 24.78 3.74
C SER A 3 8.57 24.61 4.42
N SER A 4 7.62 25.53 4.20
CA SER A 4 6.26 25.44 4.74
C SER A 4 5.29 24.66 3.86
N LEU A 5 5.68 24.34 2.62
CA LEU A 5 4.88 23.47 1.73
C LEU A 5 5.07 21.98 2.06
N PHE A 6 6.21 21.61 2.64
CA PHE A 6 6.51 20.22 3.01
C PHE A 6 6.15 19.85 4.46
N SER A 7 5.82 20.82 5.32
CA SER A 7 5.55 20.55 6.75
C SER A 7 4.19 19.89 7.01
N ASN A 8 3.27 19.87 6.04
CA ASN A 8 1.93 19.32 6.21
C ASN A 8 1.71 17.94 5.55
N PHE A 9 2.73 17.37 4.90
CA PHE A 9 2.67 15.99 4.39
C PHE A 9 3.30 15.03 5.38
N SER A 10 2.66 14.85 6.54
CA SER A 10 2.94 13.68 7.37
C SER A 10 2.09 12.53 6.83
N PRO A 11 2.65 11.55 6.08
CA PRO A 11 1.87 10.47 5.51
C PRO A 11 1.16 9.69 6.62
N THR A 12 -0.08 9.30 6.37
CA THR A 12 -0.85 8.52 7.34
C THR A 12 -0.19 7.16 7.60
N ALA A 13 -0.56 6.49 8.69
CA ALA A 13 0.02 5.18 9.02
C ALA A 13 -0.18 4.17 7.86
N GLY A 14 -1.33 4.21 7.20
CA GLY A 14 -1.64 3.40 6.02
C GLY A 14 -0.80 3.78 4.80
N GLU A 15 -0.57 5.07 4.54
CA GLU A 15 0.28 5.51 3.42
C GLU A 15 1.73 5.03 3.61
N LYS A 16 2.24 5.07 4.84
CA LYS A 16 3.56 4.50 5.16
C LYS A 16 3.63 3.00 4.88
N ARG A 17 2.57 2.24 5.18
CA ARG A 17 2.47 0.80 4.87
C ARG A 17 2.44 0.54 3.37
N LEU A 18 1.77 1.40 2.60
CA LEU A 18 1.75 1.31 1.14
C LEU A 18 3.16 1.52 0.56
N TYR A 19 3.90 2.51 1.06
CA TYR A 19 5.30 2.71 0.66
C TYR A 19 6.20 1.55 1.08
N ALA A 20 6.00 0.99 2.29
CA ALA A 20 6.73 -0.19 2.73
C ALA A 20 6.46 -1.41 1.84
N ALA A 21 5.20 -1.61 1.40
CA ALA A 21 4.84 -2.67 0.46
C ALA A 21 5.52 -2.48 -0.91
N ALA A 22 5.49 -1.25 -1.44
CA ALA A 22 6.17 -0.90 -2.67
C ALA A 22 7.69 -1.12 -2.58
N LEU A 23 8.31 -0.75 -1.46
CA LEU A 23 9.73 -0.95 -1.22
C LEU A 23 10.08 -2.45 -1.12
N ALA A 24 9.29 -3.25 -0.40
CA ALA A 24 9.54 -4.69 -0.26
C ALA A 24 9.49 -5.41 -1.61
N VAL A 25 8.47 -5.14 -2.42
CA VAL A 25 8.31 -5.78 -3.74
C VAL A 25 9.37 -5.31 -4.72
N SER A 26 9.70 -4.01 -4.72
CA SER A 26 10.71 -3.46 -5.62
C SER A 26 12.13 -3.95 -5.28
N LEU A 27 12.48 -4.09 -4.00
CA LEU A 27 13.73 -4.74 -3.58
C LEU A 27 13.78 -6.21 -3.99
N ALA A 28 12.69 -6.97 -3.77
CA ALA A 28 12.64 -8.36 -4.20
C ALA A 28 12.80 -8.49 -5.73
N GLY A 29 12.16 -7.61 -6.50
CA GLY A 29 12.32 -7.53 -7.95
C GLY A 29 13.76 -7.22 -8.37
N GLY A 30 14.41 -6.27 -7.68
CA GLY A 30 15.83 -5.96 -7.88
C GLY A 30 16.75 -7.16 -7.60
N VAL A 31 16.53 -7.90 -6.52
CA VAL A 31 17.30 -9.12 -6.17
C VAL A 31 17.15 -10.20 -7.24
N VAL A 32 15.91 -10.43 -7.71
CA VAL A 32 15.66 -11.39 -8.78
C VAL A 32 16.35 -10.96 -10.08
N SER A 33 16.21 -9.70 -10.49
CA SER A 33 16.86 -9.16 -11.69
C SER A 33 18.38 -9.19 -11.60
N PHE A 34 18.95 -8.87 -10.44
CA PHE A 34 20.39 -9.01 -10.20
C PHE A 34 20.84 -10.47 -10.43
N THR A 35 20.07 -11.42 -9.91
CA THR A 35 20.41 -12.85 -10.07
C THR A 35 20.29 -13.29 -11.53
N ILE A 36 19.24 -12.88 -12.24
CA ILE A 36 19.07 -13.13 -13.69
C ILE A 36 20.30 -12.65 -14.47
N VAL A 37 20.75 -11.43 -14.21
CA VAL A 37 21.88 -10.81 -14.92
C VAL A 37 23.22 -11.45 -14.54
N SER A 38 23.37 -11.89 -13.30
CA SER A 38 24.57 -12.60 -12.85
C SER A 38 24.77 -13.92 -13.58
N GLN A 39 23.68 -14.61 -13.97
CA GLN A 39 23.72 -15.87 -14.70
C GLN A 39 24.04 -15.72 -16.20
N MET A 40 23.81 -14.53 -16.78
CA MET A 40 24.13 -14.26 -18.19
C MET A 40 25.61 -13.94 -18.43
N GLY A 41 26.38 -13.65 -17.36
CA GLY A 41 27.81 -13.37 -17.46
C GLY A 41 28.62 -14.63 -17.76
N HIS A 42 29.68 -14.48 -18.56
CA HIS A 42 30.62 -15.58 -18.88
C HIS A 42 31.32 -16.12 -17.63
N ASP A 43 31.58 -15.24 -16.65
CA ASP A 43 32.09 -15.60 -15.33
C ASP A 43 30.93 -15.65 -14.33
N GLN A 44 30.58 -16.85 -13.86
CA GLN A 44 29.55 -17.14 -12.85
C GLN A 44 29.93 -16.65 -11.43
N ALA A 45 30.73 -15.59 -11.32
CA ALA A 45 31.15 -15.03 -10.05
C ALA A 45 30.21 -13.90 -9.61
N MET A 46 29.57 -14.06 -8.44
CA MET A 46 28.78 -12.99 -7.79
C MET A 46 29.59 -11.70 -7.54
N LEU A 47 30.93 -11.79 -7.54
CA LEU A 47 31.86 -10.69 -7.32
C LEU A 47 32.50 -10.17 -8.61
N ARG A 48 31.88 -10.39 -9.79
CA ARG A 48 32.35 -9.75 -11.02
C ARG A 48 32.13 -8.24 -10.99
N ARG A 49 32.97 -7.48 -11.67
CA ARG A 49 32.80 -6.03 -11.83
C ARG A 49 31.49 -5.78 -12.56
N LEU A 50 30.53 -5.14 -11.89
CA LEU A 50 29.25 -4.76 -12.48
C LEU A 50 29.48 -3.73 -13.58
N SER A 51 29.01 -4.05 -14.78
CA SER A 51 28.96 -3.13 -15.90
C SER A 51 27.78 -2.16 -15.73
N GLY A 52 27.82 -1.04 -16.45
CA GLY A 52 26.69 -0.11 -16.50
C GLY A 52 25.38 -0.78 -16.97
N ALA A 53 25.49 -1.78 -17.85
CA ALA A 53 24.34 -2.56 -18.30
C ALA A 53 23.72 -3.35 -17.15
N ASP A 54 24.53 -4.00 -16.30
CA ASP A 54 24.03 -4.81 -15.18
C ASP A 54 23.19 -3.96 -14.22
N TYR A 55 23.63 -2.74 -13.93
CA TYR A 55 22.85 -1.78 -13.13
C TYR A 55 21.52 -1.42 -13.79
N TRP A 56 21.52 -1.22 -15.11
CA TRP A 56 20.28 -0.94 -15.85
C TRP A 56 19.27 -2.08 -15.74
N PHE A 57 19.70 -3.33 -15.88
CA PHE A 57 18.82 -4.49 -15.72
C PHE A 57 18.22 -4.58 -14.31
N VAL A 58 19.01 -4.29 -13.26
CA VAL A 58 18.51 -4.26 -11.89
C VAL A 58 17.47 -3.16 -11.71
N ILE A 59 17.75 -1.95 -12.21
CA ILE A 59 16.81 -0.81 -12.17
C ILE A 59 15.52 -1.15 -12.93
N ALA A 60 15.63 -1.76 -14.11
CA ALA A 60 14.48 -2.22 -14.89
C ALA A 60 13.63 -3.24 -14.11
N GLY A 61 14.25 -4.14 -13.35
CA GLY A 61 13.56 -5.07 -12.44
C GLY A 61 12.82 -4.39 -11.30
N VAL A 62 13.47 -3.43 -10.64
CA VAL A 62 12.88 -2.60 -9.58
C VAL A 62 11.67 -1.83 -10.11
N LEU A 63 11.81 -1.18 -11.27
CA LEU A 63 10.72 -0.43 -11.90
C LEU A 63 9.60 -1.33 -12.38
N GLY A 64 9.93 -2.47 -13.02
CA GLY A 64 8.93 -3.42 -13.52
C GLY A 64 8.08 -4.01 -12.41
N SER A 65 8.69 -4.43 -11.31
CA SER A 65 7.99 -4.94 -10.13
C SER A 65 7.14 -3.86 -9.44
N LEU A 66 7.63 -2.63 -9.36
CA LEU A 66 6.87 -1.49 -8.82
C LEU A 66 5.65 -1.15 -9.70
N CYS A 67 5.82 -1.05 -11.02
CA CYS A 67 4.73 -0.79 -11.96
C CYS A 67 3.69 -1.91 -11.93
N ALA A 68 4.12 -3.17 -11.86
CA ALA A 68 3.23 -4.30 -11.76
C ALA A 68 2.45 -4.34 -10.44
N LEU A 69 3.09 -4.00 -9.32
CA LEU A 69 2.38 -3.83 -8.04
C LEU A 69 1.35 -2.70 -8.12
N PHE A 70 1.71 -1.57 -8.74
CA PHE A 70 0.79 -0.45 -8.93
C PHE A 70 -0.43 -0.85 -9.77
N ALA A 71 -0.23 -1.58 -10.87
CA ALA A 71 -1.29 -2.10 -11.73
C ALA A 71 -2.13 -3.18 -11.03
N GLY A 72 -1.51 -4.09 -10.28
CA GLY A 72 -2.15 -5.21 -9.59
C GLY A 72 -2.64 -4.91 -8.17
N ARG A 73 -2.56 -3.67 -7.70
CA ARG A 73 -2.89 -3.28 -6.32
C ARG A 73 -4.33 -3.66 -5.92
N ASP A 74 -5.23 -3.72 -6.89
CA ASP A 74 -6.65 -4.05 -6.69
C ASP A 74 -6.90 -5.53 -6.40
N TRP A 75 -5.91 -6.41 -6.57
CA TRP A 75 -6.01 -7.80 -6.14
C TRP A 75 -5.46 -8.04 -4.73
N LEU A 76 -4.70 -7.09 -4.18
CA LEU A 76 -4.07 -7.22 -2.87
C LEU A 76 -4.86 -6.49 -1.77
N GLY A 77 -4.65 -6.89 -0.52
CA GLY A 77 -5.23 -6.27 0.67
C GLY A 77 -6.67 -6.67 1.02
N HIS A 78 -7.24 -7.65 0.33
CA HIS A 78 -8.60 -8.12 0.63
C HIS A 78 -8.59 -9.11 1.81
N GLY A 79 -9.45 -8.89 2.79
CA GLY A 79 -9.65 -9.82 3.90
C GLY A 79 -10.55 -11.01 3.56
N GLY A 80 -10.47 -12.08 4.36
CA GLY A 80 -11.33 -13.26 4.27
C GLY A 80 -10.88 -14.31 3.23
N PRO A 81 -11.65 -15.40 3.06
CA PRO A 81 -11.27 -16.52 2.18
C PRO A 81 -11.21 -16.12 0.71
N LEU A 82 -12.12 -15.25 0.25
CA LEU A 82 -12.05 -14.67 -1.09
C LEU A 82 -10.80 -13.79 -1.29
N GLY A 83 -10.28 -13.21 -0.21
CA GLY A 83 -9.03 -12.46 -0.21
C GLY A 83 -7.81 -13.32 -0.53
N VAL A 84 -7.80 -14.57 -0.05
CA VAL A 84 -6.74 -15.54 -0.36
C VAL A 84 -6.75 -15.93 -1.84
N LEU A 85 -7.93 -16.16 -2.41
CA LEU A 85 -8.04 -16.46 -3.85
C LEU A 85 -7.56 -15.27 -4.70
N LYS A 86 -7.96 -14.05 -4.32
CA LYS A 86 -7.48 -12.81 -4.96
C LYS A 86 -5.98 -12.63 -4.79
N LEU A 87 -5.40 -13.01 -3.65
CA LEU A 87 -3.96 -12.99 -3.42
C LEU A 87 -3.23 -13.92 -4.40
N VAL A 88 -3.70 -15.17 -4.56
CA VAL A 88 -3.08 -16.12 -5.49
C VAL A 88 -3.15 -15.61 -6.93
N ALA A 89 -4.32 -15.14 -7.37
CA ALA A 89 -4.47 -14.53 -8.70
C ALA A 89 -3.59 -13.29 -8.86
N GLY A 90 -3.51 -12.46 -7.82
CA GLY A 90 -2.68 -11.27 -7.78
C GLY A 90 -1.19 -11.59 -7.87
N ILE A 91 -0.71 -12.62 -7.17
CA ILE A 91 0.69 -13.05 -7.26
C ILE A 91 1.04 -13.44 -8.69
N LEU A 92 0.23 -14.29 -9.32
CA LEU A 92 0.49 -14.75 -10.69
C LEU A 92 0.51 -13.58 -11.67
N ALA A 93 -0.48 -12.71 -11.60
CA ALA A 93 -0.63 -11.63 -12.55
C ALA A 93 0.35 -10.47 -12.31
N ILE A 94 0.70 -10.13 -11.05
CA ILE A 94 1.77 -9.15 -10.75
C ILE A 94 3.12 -9.70 -11.21
N THR A 95 3.39 -10.99 -11.01
CA THR A 95 4.63 -11.63 -11.49
C THR A 95 4.71 -11.56 -13.01
N PHE A 96 3.63 -11.93 -13.70
CA PHE A 96 3.57 -11.87 -15.16
C PHE A 96 3.74 -10.44 -15.71
N MET A 97 3.00 -9.47 -15.17
CA MET A 97 3.15 -8.07 -15.57
C MET A 97 4.54 -7.53 -15.24
N GLY A 98 5.09 -7.84 -14.07
CA GLY A 98 6.39 -7.34 -13.62
C GLY A 98 7.53 -7.85 -14.49
N THR A 99 7.47 -9.12 -14.88
CA THR A 99 8.45 -9.73 -15.78
C THR A 99 8.34 -9.21 -17.20
N ILE A 100 7.13 -8.92 -17.71
CA ILE A 100 6.94 -8.26 -19.01
C ILE A 100 7.50 -6.84 -18.98
N ILE A 101 7.09 -6.03 -18.00
CA ILE A 101 7.49 -4.60 -17.93
C ILE A 101 9.00 -4.52 -17.70
N GLY A 102 9.52 -5.23 -16.69
CA GLY A 102 10.94 -5.24 -16.38
C GLY A 102 11.79 -5.80 -17.52
N GLY A 103 11.33 -6.88 -18.15
CA GLY A 103 11.98 -7.44 -19.34
C GLY A 103 12.02 -6.42 -20.48
N THR A 104 10.89 -5.77 -20.79
CA THR A 104 10.79 -4.77 -21.87
C THR A 104 11.68 -3.56 -21.63
N LEU A 105 11.77 -3.09 -20.38
CA LEU A 105 12.66 -1.98 -19.99
C LEU A 105 14.15 -2.38 -20.11
N ALA A 106 14.47 -3.62 -19.76
CA ALA A 106 15.82 -4.15 -19.86
C ALA A 106 16.26 -4.34 -21.32
N LEU A 107 15.37 -4.88 -22.16
CA LEU A 107 15.61 -5.17 -23.58
C LEU A 107 14.36 -4.77 -24.38
N PRO A 108 14.36 -3.59 -25.03
CA PRO A 108 13.26 -3.18 -25.89
C PRO A 108 12.98 -4.24 -26.96
N PHE A 109 11.69 -4.50 -27.22
CA PHE A 109 11.16 -5.50 -28.16
C PHE A 109 11.35 -6.98 -27.76
N TYR A 110 12.55 -7.41 -27.33
CA TYR A 110 12.82 -8.81 -26.99
C TYR A 110 12.42 -9.18 -25.55
N GLY A 111 12.39 -8.19 -24.67
CA GLY A 111 12.17 -8.36 -23.25
C GLY A 111 10.78 -8.87 -22.85
N THR A 112 9.76 -8.68 -23.70
CA THR A 112 8.38 -9.12 -23.43
C THR A 112 8.25 -10.64 -23.34
N MET A 113 9.00 -11.38 -24.18
CA MET A 113 9.05 -12.85 -24.14
C MET A 113 10.16 -13.33 -23.21
N PHE A 114 11.32 -12.66 -23.26
CA PHE A 114 12.49 -13.08 -22.53
C PHE A 114 12.36 -12.89 -21.01
N GLY A 115 11.71 -11.81 -20.55
CA GLY A 115 11.53 -11.52 -19.13
C GLY A 115 10.80 -12.63 -18.36
N PRO A 116 9.57 -12.99 -18.76
CA PRO A 116 8.84 -14.09 -18.12
C PRO A 116 9.58 -15.43 -18.18
N MET A 117 10.20 -15.74 -19.32
CA MET A 117 10.95 -16.99 -19.50
C MET A 117 12.17 -17.05 -18.58
N MET A 118 13.00 -16.00 -18.55
CA MET A 118 14.17 -15.93 -17.67
C MET A 118 13.79 -15.96 -16.20
N PHE A 119 12.69 -15.32 -15.81
CA PHE A 119 12.17 -15.42 -14.45
C PHE A 119 11.85 -16.88 -14.11
N CYS A 120 11.09 -17.59 -14.95
CA CYS A 120 10.75 -19.00 -14.73
C CYS A 120 11.98 -19.90 -14.59
N PHE A 121 12.96 -19.76 -15.48
CA PHE A 121 14.20 -20.54 -15.38
C PHE A 121 15.01 -20.18 -14.12
N THR A 122 15.06 -18.91 -13.76
CA THR A 122 15.81 -18.45 -12.60
C THR A 122 15.21 -18.98 -11.30
N VAL A 123 13.89 -18.91 -11.14
CA VAL A 123 13.21 -19.43 -9.94
C VAL A 123 13.19 -20.96 -9.90
N ALA A 124 13.17 -21.64 -11.04
CA ALA A 124 13.32 -23.09 -11.12
C ALA A 124 14.73 -23.54 -10.69
N ALA A 125 15.76 -22.81 -11.11
CA ALA A 125 17.14 -23.07 -10.70
C ALA A 125 17.40 -22.67 -9.24
N HIS A 126 16.73 -21.63 -8.73
CA HIS A 126 16.92 -21.07 -7.40
C HIS A 126 15.58 -20.92 -6.67
N PRO A 127 15.01 -22.00 -6.10
CA PRO A 127 13.69 -21.97 -5.47
C PRO A 127 13.61 -21.01 -4.27
N VAL A 128 14.74 -20.69 -3.65
CA VAL A 128 14.84 -19.66 -2.60
C VAL A 128 14.39 -18.29 -3.12
N LEU A 129 14.68 -17.95 -4.38
CA LEU A 129 14.20 -16.69 -4.98
C LEU A 129 12.69 -16.67 -5.16
N ALA A 130 12.09 -17.81 -5.50
CA ALA A 130 10.63 -17.94 -5.57
C ALA A 130 10.00 -17.64 -4.21
N LEU A 131 10.59 -18.19 -3.13
CA LEU A 131 10.13 -17.94 -1.76
C LEU A 131 10.28 -16.47 -1.36
N ILE A 132 11.42 -15.84 -1.67
CA ILE A 132 11.63 -14.40 -1.41
C ILE A 132 10.59 -13.55 -2.15
N TRP A 133 10.36 -13.84 -3.43
CA TRP A 133 9.42 -13.10 -4.26
C TRP A 133 7.96 -13.25 -3.76
N VAL A 134 7.53 -14.49 -3.50
CA VAL A 134 6.19 -14.78 -2.97
C VAL A 134 6.03 -14.15 -1.59
N ASN A 135 7.03 -14.24 -0.71
CA ASN A 135 6.97 -13.64 0.62
C ASN A 135 6.84 -12.11 0.54
N ALA A 136 7.59 -11.45 -0.35
CA ALA A 136 7.45 -10.01 -0.56
C ALA A 136 6.03 -9.61 -0.99
N LEU A 137 5.38 -10.39 -1.86
CA LEU A 137 4.00 -10.16 -2.27
C LEU A 137 2.98 -10.45 -1.16
N VAL A 138 3.23 -11.46 -0.31
CA VAL A 138 2.41 -11.73 0.88
C VAL A 138 2.54 -10.59 1.89
N VAL A 139 3.75 -10.12 2.16
CA VAL A 139 3.98 -8.95 3.02
C VAL A 139 3.28 -7.72 2.45
N ALA A 140 3.39 -7.47 1.15
CA ALA A 140 2.67 -6.39 0.48
C ALA A 140 1.15 -6.54 0.64
N HIS A 141 0.60 -7.75 0.51
CA HIS A 141 -0.81 -8.03 0.74
C HIS A 141 -1.26 -7.72 2.17
N LEU A 142 -0.46 -8.10 3.18
CA LEU A 142 -0.77 -7.81 4.59
C LEU A 142 -0.74 -6.30 4.87
N LEU A 143 0.30 -5.60 4.38
CA LEU A 143 0.43 -4.15 4.52
C LEU A 143 -0.70 -3.39 3.81
N MET A 144 -1.10 -3.86 2.62
CA MET A 144 -2.22 -3.29 1.88
C MET A 144 -3.57 -3.61 2.54
N THR A 145 -3.70 -4.72 3.26
CA THR A 145 -4.91 -5.02 4.05
C THR A 145 -5.11 -3.97 5.12
N ASP A 146 -4.05 -3.63 5.84
CA ASP A 146 -4.08 -2.59 6.86
C ASP A 146 -4.37 -1.20 6.27
N TRP A 147 -3.78 -0.87 5.11
CA TRP A 147 -4.09 0.38 4.41
C TRP A 147 -5.56 0.45 3.97
N ARG A 148 -6.14 -0.65 3.46
CA ARG A 148 -7.56 -0.70 3.09
C ARG A 148 -8.46 -0.56 4.30
N ARG A 149 -8.17 -1.24 5.41
CA ARG A 149 -8.92 -1.09 6.68
C ARG A 149 -8.94 0.35 7.17
N GLU A 150 -7.83 1.06 7.08
CA GLU A 150 -7.76 2.48 7.43
C GLU A 150 -8.66 3.33 6.52
N ARG A 151 -8.64 3.07 5.20
CA ARG A 151 -9.50 3.79 4.25
C ARG A 151 -10.98 3.48 4.45
N ASP A 152 -11.33 2.24 4.72
CA ASP A 152 -12.71 1.81 4.97
C ASP A 152 -13.25 2.40 6.29
N SER A 153 -12.38 2.63 7.30
CA SER A 153 -12.77 3.24 8.57
C SER A 153 -13.30 4.67 8.45
N ILE A 154 -12.90 5.41 7.40
CA ILE A 154 -13.38 6.77 7.11
C ILE A 154 -14.87 6.74 6.75
N PHE A 155 -15.32 5.66 6.11
CA PHE A 155 -16.71 5.48 5.68
C PHE A 155 -17.53 4.60 6.63
N ALA A 156 -16.92 4.10 7.70
CA ALA A 156 -17.64 3.35 8.72
C ALA A 156 -18.70 4.27 9.36
N PRO A 157 -19.95 3.80 9.57
CA PRO A 157 -20.96 4.58 10.27
C PRO A 157 -20.40 5.00 11.63
N LEU A 158 -20.36 6.32 11.89
CA LEU A 158 -20.06 6.82 13.22
C LEU A 158 -21.06 6.17 14.16
N ASN A 159 -20.57 5.27 15.02
CA ASN A 159 -21.41 4.59 15.99
C ASN A 159 -22.01 5.68 16.87
N ARG A 160 -23.28 6.02 16.61
CA ARG A 160 -23.93 7.25 17.09
C ARG A 160 -24.38 7.06 18.53
N SER A 161 -23.50 6.59 19.40
CA SER A 161 -23.52 6.96 20.81
C SER A 161 -22.89 8.35 20.94
N VAL A 162 -23.39 9.32 20.18
CA VAL A 162 -23.35 10.69 20.65
C VAL A 162 -24.29 10.63 21.84
N THR A 163 -23.73 10.39 23.03
CA THR A 163 -24.34 10.86 24.25
C THR A 163 -24.54 12.33 23.94
N VAL A 164 -25.75 12.70 23.53
CA VAL A 164 -26.18 14.08 23.64
C VAL A 164 -25.92 14.32 25.10
N VAL A 165 -24.79 14.98 25.41
CA VAL A 165 -24.64 15.67 26.68
C VAL A 165 -25.83 16.58 26.60
N THR A 166 -26.93 16.12 27.21
CA THR A 166 -28.18 16.82 27.28
C THR A 166 -27.75 18.14 27.85
N ALA A 167 -27.59 19.14 26.97
CA ALA A 167 -27.27 20.49 27.35
C ALA A 167 -28.33 20.77 28.38
N ARG A 168 -27.91 20.79 29.65
CA ARG A 168 -28.72 20.69 30.85
C ARG A 168 -30.08 21.28 30.54
N GLN A 169 -31.07 20.42 30.28
CA GLN A 169 -32.37 20.88 29.82
C GLN A 169 -32.78 21.96 30.81
N PRO A 170 -32.91 23.23 30.40
CA PRO A 170 -33.06 24.32 31.33
C PRO A 170 -34.27 23.96 32.18
N GLN A 171 -34.06 23.81 33.49
CA GLN A 171 -35.08 23.35 34.42
C GLN A 171 -36.37 24.08 34.08
N ALA A 172 -37.44 23.32 33.81
CA ALA A 172 -38.75 23.83 33.45
C ALA A 172 -39.37 24.76 34.52
N GLY A 173 -38.69 24.99 35.65
CA GLY A 173 -39.04 25.98 36.67
C GLY A 173 -38.59 27.41 36.39
N ALA A 174 -37.76 27.67 35.36
CA ALA A 174 -37.30 29.02 35.02
C ALA A 174 -37.97 29.61 33.77
N ARG A 175 -39.22 29.22 33.47
CA ARG A 175 -40.09 30.08 32.65
C ARG A 175 -40.47 31.31 33.48
N GLN A 176 -39.54 32.25 33.57
CA GLN A 176 -39.85 33.64 33.83
C GLN A 176 -41.02 33.99 32.91
N ASN A 177 -42.18 34.25 33.50
CA ASN A 177 -43.40 34.50 32.75
C ASN A 177 -43.28 35.91 32.16
N TRP A 178 -42.54 36.03 31.06
CA TRP A 178 -42.23 37.29 30.36
C TRP A 178 -43.50 38.02 29.90
N LEU A 179 -44.63 37.32 29.83
CA LEU A 179 -45.95 37.87 29.55
C LEU A 179 -46.60 38.59 30.73
N ASN A 180 -46.10 38.45 31.97
CA ASN A 180 -46.71 39.12 33.13
C ASN A 180 -45.71 39.53 34.23
N PRO A 181 -44.86 40.56 33.98
CA PRO A 181 -43.82 40.99 34.92
C PRO A 181 -44.34 41.63 36.21
N LYS A 182 -45.64 41.98 36.29
CA LYS A 182 -46.20 42.66 37.48
C LYS A 182 -46.38 41.72 38.67
N ARG A 183 -46.77 40.45 38.44
CA ARG A 183 -47.01 39.46 39.50
C ARG A 183 -45.75 39.06 40.27
N ASP A 184 -44.59 39.06 39.61
CA ASP A 184 -43.31 38.73 40.26
C ASP A 184 -42.79 39.86 41.16
N ARG A 185 -43.24 41.10 40.97
CA ARG A 185 -42.87 42.22 41.86
C ARG A 185 -43.66 42.22 43.16
N GLU A 186 -44.91 41.77 43.13
CA GLU A 186 -45.75 41.67 44.34
C GLU A 186 -45.23 40.58 45.28
N LYS A 187 -44.83 39.42 44.74
CA LYS A 187 -44.23 38.33 45.54
C LYS A 187 -42.89 38.68 46.20
N ARG A 188 -42.17 39.70 45.72
CA ARG A 188 -40.90 40.15 46.33
C ARG A 188 -41.09 41.21 47.42
N ARG A 189 -42.32 41.70 47.61
CA ARG A 189 -42.65 42.75 48.58
C ARG A 189 -43.47 42.23 49.77
N ALA A 190 -43.93 40.98 49.71
CA ALA A 190 -44.47 40.23 50.85
C ALA A 190 -43.36 39.39 51.47
#